data_AF-A0A356QKQ1-F1
#
_entry.id   AF-A0A356QKQ1-F1
#
_cell.length_a   1.000
_cell.length_b   1.000
_cell.length_c   1.000
_cell.angle_alpha   90.00
_cell.angle_beta   90.00
_cell.angle_gamma   90.00
#
_symmetry.space_group_name_H-M   'P 1'
#
loop_
_entity.id
_entity.type
_entity.pdbx_description
1 polymer ?
#
loop_
_entity_poly.entity_id
_entity_poly.type
_entity_poly.pdbx_seq_one_letter_code
_entity_poly.pdbx_strand_id
1 'polypeptide(L)'
;SFSVPENPGVVDALLNIVPGNIVAAFAELNMLGIIFTALVFGIALLKMRQSEQQHALGEQLYQVIEGLNEVTLKVMSGVLHFVPIGVFAIVAETVSQQGMETLLSLGDMVMVLYIALGAQLLIYCAVMLLFGVKLRSFFGEARTPMATAFATQSSSGTLPVTINAAQRLGIPKSIYGFSLPLGATLNMDGAAIRIAISAVFAANVIGAPLDL
;
A
#
# COMPACT_ATOMS: atom_id res chain seq x y z
N SER A 1 -26.52 -1.07 -21.59
CA SER A 1 -25.80 0.21 -21.63
C SER A 1 -24.89 0.24 -20.42
N PHE A 2 -23.57 0.17 -20.60
CA PHE A 2 -22.64 0.30 -19.48
C PHE A 2 -22.57 1.79 -19.11
N SER A 3 -23.07 2.16 -17.93
CA SER A 3 -22.87 3.49 -17.38
C SER A 3 -21.39 3.61 -17.03
N VAL A 4 -20.65 4.41 -17.80
CA VAL A 4 -19.27 4.76 -17.47
C VAL A 4 -19.32 5.54 -16.15
N PRO A 5 -18.68 5.07 -15.07
CA PRO A 5 -18.59 5.84 -13.83
C PRO A 5 -17.97 7.19 -14.12
N GLU A 6 -18.54 8.28 -13.58
CA GLU A 6 -17.97 9.61 -13.74
C GLU A 6 -16.55 9.61 -13.16
N ASN A 7 -15.58 10.02 -13.98
CA ASN A 7 -14.23 10.26 -13.50
C ASN A 7 -14.28 11.51 -12.60
N PRO A 8 -14.01 11.40 -11.28
CA PRO A 8 -14.00 12.57 -10.39
C PRO A 8 -12.98 13.63 -10.85
N GLY A 9 -12.05 13.27 -11.74
CA GLY A 9 -11.09 14.19 -12.28
C GLY A 9 -9.98 14.49 -11.27
N VAL A 10 -8.88 15.01 -11.80
CA VAL A 10 -7.68 15.30 -10.98
C VAL A 10 -7.99 16.35 -9.91
N VAL A 11 -8.93 17.26 -10.18
CA VAL A 11 -9.32 18.33 -9.25
C VAL A 11 -10.03 17.77 -8.03
N ASP A 12 -11.04 16.92 -8.19
CA ASP A 12 -11.73 16.35 -7.01
C ASP A 12 -10.83 15.40 -6.24
N ALA A 13 -9.94 14.66 -6.91
CA ALA A 13 -8.93 13.86 -6.24
C ALA A 13 -7.99 14.71 -5.35
N LEU A 14 -7.58 15.89 -5.83
CA LEU A 14 -6.78 16.84 -5.05
C LEU A 14 -7.56 17.50 -3.92
N LEU A 15 -8.83 17.86 -4.14
CA LEU A 15 -9.68 18.44 -3.11
C LEU A 15 -9.94 17.45 -1.97
N ASN A 16 -10.06 16.16 -2.27
CA ASN A 16 -10.25 15.09 -1.29
C ASN A 16 -9.01 14.81 -0.40
N ILE A 17 -7.86 15.42 -0.70
CA ILE A 17 -6.66 15.37 0.16
C ILE A 17 -6.89 16.13 1.46
N VAL A 18 -7.61 17.25 1.39
CA VAL A 18 -7.90 18.09 2.56
C VAL A 18 -9.26 17.66 3.09
N PRO A 19 -9.33 16.89 4.20
CA PRO A 19 -10.61 16.40 4.67
C PRO A 19 -11.44 17.56 5.22
N GLY A 20 -12.69 17.70 4.76
CA GLY A 20 -13.64 18.66 5.34
C GLY A 20 -13.98 18.35 6.80
N ASN A 21 -13.78 17.09 7.21
CA ASN A 21 -13.90 16.65 8.61
C ASN A 21 -12.88 15.54 8.90
N ILE A 22 -11.98 15.78 9.84
CA ILE A 22 -10.93 14.83 10.24
C ILE A 22 -11.54 13.52 10.76
N VAL A 23 -12.58 13.59 11.60
CA VAL A 23 -13.23 12.41 12.18
C VAL A 23 -13.88 11.55 11.10
N ALA A 24 -14.53 12.20 10.14
CA ALA A 24 -15.12 11.51 8.98
C ALA A 24 -14.03 10.81 8.15
N ALA A 25 -12.88 11.44 7.92
CA ALA A 25 -11.78 10.83 7.19
C ALA A 25 -11.28 9.53 7.84
N PHE A 26 -11.25 9.47 9.18
CA PHE A 26 -10.94 8.23 9.91
C PHE A 26 -12.06 7.19 9.83
N ALA A 27 -13.33 7.61 9.89
CA ALA A 27 -14.47 6.70 9.81
C ALA A 27 -14.63 6.07 8.42
N GLU A 28 -14.36 6.84 7.37
CA GLU A 28 -14.47 6.43 5.96
C GLU A 28 -13.17 5.82 5.41
N LEU A 29 -12.12 5.74 6.23
CA LEU A 29 -10.79 5.25 5.84
C LEU A 29 -10.20 6.00 4.63
N ASN A 30 -10.45 7.30 4.51
CA ASN A 30 -9.81 8.16 3.52
C ASN A 30 -8.33 8.32 3.89
N MET A 31 -7.49 7.40 3.40
CA MET A 31 -6.06 7.34 3.70
C MET A 31 -5.34 8.64 3.37
N LEU A 32 -5.65 9.28 2.25
CA LEU A 32 -4.96 10.49 1.81
C LEU A 32 -5.28 11.67 2.73
N GLY A 33 -6.54 11.80 3.14
CA GLY A 33 -6.97 12.77 4.15
C GLY A 33 -6.36 12.52 5.53
N ILE A 34 -6.25 11.25 5.94
CA ILE A 34 -5.59 10.86 7.20
C ILE A 34 -4.09 11.24 7.17
N ILE A 35 -3.38 10.96 6.07
CA ILE A 35 -1.96 11.29 5.90
C ILE A 35 -1.77 12.81 5.92
N PHE A 36 -2.59 13.56 5.18
CA PHE A 36 -2.54 15.02 5.17
C PHE A 36 -2.73 15.59 6.58
N THR A 37 -3.77 15.11 7.29
CA THR A 37 -4.05 15.53 8.66
C THR A 37 -2.89 15.22 9.60
N ALA A 38 -2.32 14.01 9.53
CA ALA A 38 -1.19 13.61 10.35
C ALA A 38 0.06 14.48 10.09
N LEU A 39 0.30 14.88 8.83
CA LEU A 39 1.42 15.74 8.45
C LEU A 39 1.23 17.17 9.01
N VAL A 40 0.06 17.77 8.83
CA VAL A 40 -0.24 19.11 9.36
C VAL A 40 -0.17 19.10 10.89
N PHE A 41 -0.74 18.08 11.53
CA PHE A 41 -0.68 17.91 12.99
C PHE A 41 0.76 17.72 13.48
N GLY A 42 1.56 16.92 12.77
CA GLY A 42 2.97 16.72 13.09
C GLY A 42 3.79 18.01 12.99
N ILE A 43 3.55 18.85 11.98
CA ILE A 43 4.19 20.17 11.85
C ILE A 43 3.78 21.10 12.99
N ALA A 44 2.49 21.13 13.34
CA ALA A 44 1.99 21.93 14.45
C ALA A 44 2.62 21.49 15.78
N LEU A 45 2.69 20.18 16.02
CA LEU A 45 3.32 19.60 17.21
C LEU A 45 4.82 19.93 17.28
N LEU A 46 5.54 19.86 16.15
CA LEU A 46 6.94 20.27 16.08
C LEU A 46 7.12 21.73 16.48
N LYS A 47 6.25 22.64 16.00
CA LYS A 47 6.28 24.05 16.39
C LYS A 47 5.95 24.26 17.87
N MET A 48 5.00 23.51 18.42
CA MET A 48 4.70 23.56 19.86
C MET A 48 5.90 23.13 20.71
N ARG A 49 6.60 22.08 20.30
CA ARG A 49 7.83 21.62 20.97
C ARG A 49 8.98 22.62 20.89
N GLN A 50 9.02 23.48 19.87
CA GLN A 50 10.05 24.51 19.74
C GLN A 50 9.69 25.84 20.43
N SER A 51 8.43 26.01 20.86
CA SER A 51 7.94 27.21 21.53
C SER A 51 8.21 27.17 23.02
N GLU A 52 8.82 28.21 23.60
CA GLU A 52 9.09 28.25 25.05
C GLU A 52 7.83 28.14 25.91
N GLN A 53 6.71 28.69 25.45
CA GLN A 53 5.45 28.70 26.20
C GLN A 53 4.73 27.34 26.13
N GLN A 54 4.90 26.59 25.04
CA GLN A 54 4.12 25.38 24.74
C GLN A 54 4.96 24.11 24.75
N HIS A 55 6.27 24.21 24.98
CA HIS A 55 7.23 23.10 24.93
C HIS A 55 6.77 21.92 25.78
N ALA A 56 6.39 22.16 27.04
CA ALA A 56 5.99 21.08 27.97
C ALA A 56 4.78 20.29 27.46
N LEU A 57 3.75 20.97 26.94
CA LEU A 57 2.56 20.33 26.38
C LEU A 57 2.87 19.60 25.07
N GLY A 58 3.69 20.21 24.20
CA GLY A 58 4.12 19.60 22.94
C GLY A 58 4.96 18.34 23.19
N GLU A 59 5.85 18.36 24.17
CA GLU A 59 6.69 17.21 24.52
C GLU A 59 5.87 16.07 25.13
N GLN A 60 4.94 16.37 26.04
CA GLN A 60 4.04 15.36 26.60
C GLN A 60 3.21 14.67 25.52
N LEU A 61 2.61 15.45 24.62
CA LEU A 61 1.81 14.89 23.53
C LEU A 61 2.67 14.05 22.56
N TYR A 62 3.90 14.49 22.27
CA TYR A 62 4.84 13.72 21.46
C TYR A 62 5.18 12.37 22.10
N GLN A 63 5.44 12.33 23.41
CA GLN A 63 5.72 11.09 24.12
C GLN A 63 4.54 10.12 24.11
N VAL A 64 3.31 10.63 24.22
CA VAL A 64 2.09 9.81 24.06
C VAL A 64 2.03 9.20 22.66
N ILE A 65 2.27 10.00 21.62
CA ILE A 65 2.24 9.53 20.22
C ILE A 65 3.35 8.49 19.97
N GLU A 66 4.55 8.69 20.50
CA GLU A 66 5.62 7.68 20.41
C GLU A 66 5.24 6.39 21.14
N GLY A 67 4.67 6.49 22.35
CA GLY A 67 4.17 5.33 23.08
C GLY A 67 3.12 4.56 22.29
N LEU A 68 2.18 5.25 21.65
CA LEU A 68 1.18 4.62 20.77
C LEU A 68 1.85 3.91 19.59
N ASN A 69 2.82 4.54 18.94
CA ASN A 69 3.56 3.92 17.84
C ASN A 69 4.30 2.65 18.29
N GLU A 70 4.99 2.67 19.43
CA GLU A 70 5.67 1.49 19.99
C GLU A 70 4.68 0.36 20.30
N VAL A 71 3.51 0.69 20.88
CA VAL A 71 2.44 -0.28 21.11
C VAL A 71 1.95 -0.88 19.79
N THR A 72 1.72 -0.05 18.76
CA THR A 72 1.33 -0.54 17.43
C THR A 72 2.37 -1.50 16.86
N LEU A 73 3.66 -1.16 16.92
CA LEU A 73 4.73 -2.05 16.44
C LEU A 73 4.79 -3.37 17.24
N LYS A 74 4.54 -3.32 18.56
CA LYS A 74 4.49 -4.52 19.39
C LYS A 74 3.30 -5.41 19.05
N VAL A 75 2.12 -4.84 18.85
CA VAL A 75 0.92 -5.54 18.39
C VAL A 75 1.20 -6.19 17.03
N MET A 76 1.85 -5.48 16.11
CA MET A 76 2.23 -6.02 14.81
C MET A 76 3.18 -7.22 14.91
N SER A 77 4.14 -7.18 15.83
CA SER A 77 4.98 -8.34 16.09
C SER A 77 4.17 -9.56 16.54
N GLY A 78 3.06 -9.37 17.27
CA GLY A 78 2.14 -10.44 17.64
C GLY A 78 1.38 -10.97 16.42
N VAL A 79 0.76 -10.08 15.64
CA VAL A 79 -0.01 -10.42 14.43
C VAL A 79 0.83 -11.22 13.43
N LEU A 80 2.12 -10.89 13.27
CA LEU A 80 3.04 -11.59 12.37
C LEU A 80 3.16 -13.11 12.65
N HIS A 81 2.88 -13.57 13.87
CA HIS A 81 2.88 -15.01 14.19
C HIS A 81 1.67 -15.73 13.57
N PHE A 82 0.55 -15.03 13.37
CA PHE A 82 -0.68 -15.58 12.80
C PHE A 82 -0.78 -15.40 11.28
N VAL A 83 0.06 -14.52 10.70
CA VAL A 83 0.10 -14.26 9.25
C VAL A 83 0.18 -15.54 8.41
N PRO A 84 1.04 -16.54 8.70
CA PRO A 84 1.10 -17.76 7.89
C PRO A 84 -0.24 -18.51 7.82
N ILE A 85 -0.98 -18.56 8.93
CA ILE A 85 -2.28 -19.22 9.02
C ILE A 85 -3.32 -18.43 8.22
N GLY A 86 -3.34 -17.11 8.38
CA GLY A 86 -4.24 -16.22 7.64
C GLY A 86 -4.02 -16.30 6.13
N VAL A 87 -2.76 -16.24 5.68
CA VAL A 87 -2.38 -16.39 4.27
C VAL A 87 -2.85 -17.74 3.72
N PHE A 88 -2.64 -18.83 4.45
CA PHE A 88 -3.11 -20.14 4.04
C PHE A 88 -4.63 -20.19 3.87
N ALA A 89 -5.37 -19.67 4.85
CA ALA A 89 -6.83 -19.65 4.81
C ALA A 89 -7.37 -18.86 3.60
N ILE A 90 -6.83 -17.65 3.34
CA ILE A 90 -7.29 -16.80 2.24
C ILE A 90 -6.94 -17.41 0.88
N VAL A 91 -5.75 -17.99 0.72
CA VAL A 91 -5.36 -18.66 -0.52
C VAL A 91 -6.23 -19.89 -0.77
N ALA A 92 -6.49 -20.70 0.27
CA ALA A 92 -7.37 -21.87 0.16
C ALA A 92 -8.80 -21.48 -0.23
N GLU A 93 -9.36 -20.43 0.37
CA GLU A 93 -10.66 -19.89 0.00
C GLU A 93 -10.69 -19.41 -1.46
N THR A 94 -9.69 -18.62 -1.87
CA THR A 94 -9.58 -18.10 -3.24
C THR A 94 -9.56 -19.24 -4.27
N VAL A 95 -8.78 -20.29 -4.01
CA VAL A 95 -8.71 -21.47 -4.88
C VAL A 95 -10.03 -22.27 -4.88
N SER A 96 -10.73 -22.34 -3.74
CA SER A 96 -12.02 -23.03 -3.65
C SER A 96 -13.14 -22.32 -4.42
N GLN A 97 -13.10 -20.98 -4.51
CA GLN A 97 -14.13 -20.19 -5.18
C GLN A 97 -13.90 -20.08 -6.70
N GLN A 98 -12.63 -20.11 -7.14
CA GLN A 98 -12.28 -20.04 -8.55
C GLN A 98 -12.33 -21.44 -9.19
N GLY A 99 -13.37 -21.72 -9.99
CA GLY A 99 -13.51 -22.99 -10.70
C GLY A 99 -12.37 -23.24 -11.71
N MET A 100 -12.00 -24.51 -11.92
CA MET A 100 -10.91 -24.91 -12.83
C MET A 100 -11.11 -24.41 -14.27
N GLU A 101 -12.36 -24.32 -14.73
CA GLU A 101 -12.73 -23.84 -16.06
C GLU A 101 -12.47 -22.34 -16.25
N THR A 102 -12.70 -21.53 -15.22
CA THR A 102 -12.37 -20.10 -15.20
C THR A 102 -10.87 -19.85 -15.21
N LEU A 103 -10.11 -20.68 -14.48
CA LEU A 103 -8.65 -20.60 -14.43
C LEU A 103 -8.01 -20.91 -15.79
N LEU A 104 -8.53 -21.89 -16.52
CA LEU A 104 -8.06 -22.22 -17.87
C LEU A 104 -8.44 -21.14 -18.90
N SER A 105 -9.66 -20.61 -18.82
CA SER A 105 -10.16 -19.60 -19.77
C SER A 105 -9.47 -18.24 -19.63
N LEU A 106 -9.04 -17.90 -18.41
CA LEU A 106 -8.26 -16.68 -18.13
C LEU A 106 -6.75 -16.94 -18.08
N GLY A 107 -6.31 -18.18 -18.30
CA GLY A 107 -4.93 -18.62 -18.10
C GLY A 107 -3.92 -17.77 -18.86
N ASP A 108 -4.20 -17.45 -20.12
CA ASP A 108 -3.34 -16.61 -20.96
C ASP A 108 -3.25 -15.17 -20.43
N MET A 109 -4.39 -14.58 -20.02
CA MET A 109 -4.42 -13.24 -19.43
C MET A 109 -3.64 -13.20 -18.10
N VAL A 110 -3.81 -14.22 -17.26
CA VAL A 110 -3.10 -14.37 -15.99
C VAL A 110 -1.60 -14.54 -16.24
N MET A 111 -1.21 -15.33 -17.24
CA MET A 111 0.20 -15.52 -17.61
C MET A 111 0.85 -14.19 -18.03
N VAL A 112 0.20 -13.42 -18.91
CA VAL A 112 0.69 -12.10 -19.33
C VAL A 112 0.81 -11.15 -18.13
N LEU A 113 -0.16 -11.17 -17.21
CA LEU A 113 -0.12 -10.38 -15.99
C LEU A 113 1.10 -10.72 -15.12
N TYR A 114 1.36 -12.00 -14.85
CA TYR A 114 2.51 -12.39 -14.02
C TYR A 114 3.85 -12.13 -14.71
N ILE A 115 3.94 -12.25 -16.03
CA ILE A 115 5.13 -11.87 -16.79
C ILE A 115 5.39 -10.36 -16.64
N ALA A 116 4.35 -9.53 -16.80
CA ALA A 116 4.46 -8.08 -16.65
C ALA A 116 4.85 -7.67 -15.21
N LEU A 117 4.26 -8.30 -14.19
CA LEU A 117 4.63 -8.08 -12.79
C LEU A 117 6.07 -8.52 -12.52
N GLY A 118 6.51 -9.63 -13.10
CA GLY A 118 7.90 -10.10 -13.02
C GLY A 118 8.88 -9.11 -13.67
N ALA A 119 8.54 -8.56 -14.84
CA ALA A 119 9.33 -7.53 -15.50
C ALA A 119 9.42 -6.26 -14.64
N GLN A 120 8.31 -5.80 -14.05
CA GLN A 120 8.30 -4.65 -13.14
C GLN A 120 9.18 -4.90 -11.91
N LEU A 121 9.12 -6.10 -11.33
CA LEU A 121 9.97 -6.49 -10.20
C LEU A 121 11.46 -6.47 -10.57
N LEU A 122 11.82 -6.89 -11.79
CA LEU A 122 13.20 -6.81 -12.28
C LEU A 122 13.67 -5.37 -12.44
N ILE A 123 12.81 -4.46 -12.91
CA ILE A 123 13.10 -3.02 -12.97
C ILE A 123 13.38 -2.48 -11.57
N TYR A 124 12.56 -2.81 -10.57
CA TYR A 124 12.83 -2.42 -9.19
C TYR A 124 14.14 -2.99 -8.66
N CYS A 125 14.47 -4.25 -8.98
CA CYS A 125 15.74 -4.84 -8.60
C CYS A 125 16.93 -4.11 -9.23
N ALA A 126 16.84 -3.75 -10.51
CA ALA A 126 17.88 -3.00 -11.20
C ALA A 126 18.09 -1.60 -10.58
N VAL A 127 17.00 -0.89 -10.28
CA VAL A 127 17.05 0.41 -9.59
C VAL A 127 17.66 0.26 -8.19
N MET A 128 17.23 -0.73 -7.41
CA MET A 128 17.80 -1.00 -6.08
C MET A 128 19.30 -1.28 -6.14
N LEU A 129 19.77 -2.07 -7.11
CA LEU A 129 21.19 -2.33 -7.30
C LEU A 129 21.97 -1.07 -7.69
N LEU A 130 21.41 -0.21 -8.53
CA LEU A 130 22.01 1.07 -8.93
C LEU A 130 22.29 1.97 -7.72
N PHE A 131 21.40 1.95 -6.73
CA PHE A 131 21.54 2.70 -5.47
C PHE A 131 22.26 1.92 -4.35
N GLY A 132 22.86 0.77 -4.65
CA GLY A 132 23.67 -0.01 -3.70
C GLY A 132 22.87 -0.79 -2.65
N VAL A 133 21.58 -1.02 -2.87
CA VAL A 133 20.72 -1.79 -1.96
C VAL A 133 21.04 -3.28 -2.07
N LYS A 134 21.27 -3.94 -0.93
CA LYS A 134 21.52 -5.38 -0.86
C LYS A 134 20.20 -6.15 -1.04
N LEU A 135 19.94 -6.67 -2.25
CA LEU A 135 18.72 -7.41 -2.58
C LEU A 135 18.42 -8.57 -1.62
N ARG A 136 19.45 -9.30 -1.16
CA ARG A 136 19.27 -10.40 -0.18
C ARG A 136 18.64 -9.91 1.13
N SER A 137 19.08 -8.74 1.62
CA SER A 137 18.53 -8.14 2.83
C SER A 137 17.10 -7.68 2.59
N PHE A 138 16.87 -7.00 1.46
CA PHE A 138 15.54 -6.50 1.07
C PHE A 138 14.52 -7.64 0.99
N PHE A 139 14.78 -8.68 0.19
CA PHE A 139 13.84 -9.81 0.04
C PHE A 139 13.70 -10.64 1.31
N GLY A 140 14.72 -10.68 2.17
CA GLY A 140 14.65 -11.33 3.48
C GLY A 140 13.54 -10.76 4.37
N GLU A 141 13.42 -9.43 4.42
CA GLU A 141 12.39 -8.73 5.19
C GLU A 141 11.09 -8.52 4.39
N ALA A 142 11.18 -8.33 3.06
CA ALA A 142 10.02 -8.08 2.20
C ALA A 142 9.15 -9.32 1.93
N ARG A 143 9.67 -10.54 2.14
CA ARG A 143 8.90 -11.78 1.88
C ARG A 143 7.57 -11.84 2.61
N THR A 144 7.52 -11.38 3.86
CA THR A 144 6.30 -11.45 4.67
C THR A 144 5.28 -10.41 4.21
N PRO A 145 5.62 -9.12 4.06
CA PRO A 145 4.74 -8.17 3.38
C PRO A 145 4.27 -8.60 1.99
N MET A 146 5.16 -9.13 1.15
CA MET A 146 4.79 -9.59 -0.21
C MET A 146 3.78 -10.73 -0.18
N ALA A 147 3.98 -11.74 0.68
CA ALA A 147 3.04 -12.84 0.84
C ALA A 147 1.70 -12.38 1.43
N THR A 148 1.73 -11.48 2.43
CA THR A 148 0.52 -10.91 3.02
C THR A 148 -0.26 -10.07 2.00
N ALA A 149 0.40 -9.20 1.23
CA ALA A 149 -0.24 -8.41 0.18
C ALA A 149 -0.87 -9.30 -0.89
N PHE A 150 -0.17 -10.37 -1.29
CA PHE A 150 -0.67 -11.33 -2.26
C PHE A 150 -1.93 -12.03 -1.77
N ALA A 151 -1.91 -12.52 -0.53
CA ALA A 151 -3.04 -13.25 0.03
C ALA A 151 -4.23 -12.32 0.31
N THR A 152 -4.00 -11.20 1.00
CA THR A 152 -5.06 -10.28 1.43
C THR A 152 -5.58 -9.39 0.31
N GLN A 153 -4.86 -9.30 -0.81
CA GLN A 153 -5.18 -8.42 -1.94
C GLN A 153 -5.38 -6.95 -1.52
N SER A 154 -4.73 -6.51 -0.43
CA SER A 154 -4.92 -5.18 0.15
C SER A 154 -3.59 -4.52 0.51
N SER A 155 -3.26 -3.42 -0.18
CA SER A 155 -2.09 -2.58 0.13
C SER A 155 -2.22 -1.94 1.52
N SER A 156 -3.40 -1.36 1.82
CA SER A 156 -3.69 -0.73 3.11
C SER A 156 -3.73 -1.74 4.25
N GLY A 157 -4.28 -2.94 4.01
CA GLY A 157 -4.29 -4.03 4.99
C GLY A 157 -2.89 -4.59 5.28
N THR A 158 -1.97 -4.46 4.33
CA THR A 158 -0.57 -4.94 4.47
C THR A 158 0.36 -3.86 5.02
N LEU A 159 -0.06 -2.58 5.03
CA LEU A 159 0.77 -1.46 5.49
C LEU A 159 1.46 -1.70 6.86
N PRO A 160 0.78 -2.24 7.89
CA PRO A 160 1.42 -2.43 9.18
C PRO A 160 2.57 -3.45 9.16
N VAL A 161 2.47 -4.53 8.37
CA VAL A 161 3.58 -5.50 8.23
C VAL A 161 4.71 -4.94 7.36
N THR A 162 4.38 -4.11 6.37
CA THR A 162 5.37 -3.37 5.55
C THR A 162 6.18 -2.39 6.40
N ILE A 163 5.53 -1.65 7.32
CA ILE A 163 6.21 -0.75 8.26
C ILE A 163 7.18 -1.52 9.16
N ASN A 164 6.76 -2.68 9.70
CA ASN A 164 7.64 -3.49 10.54
C ASN A 164 8.86 -4.02 9.76
N ALA A 165 8.67 -4.45 8.51
CA ALA A 165 9.77 -4.88 7.65
C ALA A 165 10.75 -3.73 7.34
N ALA A 166 10.25 -2.52 7.07
CA ALA A 166 11.10 -1.34 6.85
C ALA A 166 11.91 -0.97 8.10
N GLN A 167 11.31 -1.10 9.29
CA GLN A 167 12.01 -0.90 10.56
C GLN A 167 13.14 -1.92 10.74
N ARG A 168 12.89 -3.20 10.44
CA ARG A 168 13.91 -4.28 10.52
C ARG A 168 15.03 -4.11 9.49
N LEU A 169 14.73 -3.51 8.33
CA LEU A 169 15.73 -3.10 7.34
C LEU A 169 16.58 -1.90 7.77
N GLY A 170 16.29 -1.29 8.93
CA GLY A 170 17.03 -0.13 9.43
C GLY A 170 16.71 1.16 8.66
N ILE A 171 15.58 1.22 7.96
CA ILE A 171 15.16 2.44 7.25
C ILE A 171 14.74 3.48 8.30
N PRO A 172 15.15 4.76 8.18
CA PRO A 172 14.74 5.80 9.12
C PRO A 172 13.21 5.96 9.18
N LYS A 173 12.66 6.09 10.40
CA LYS A 173 11.22 6.29 10.65
C LYS A 173 10.65 7.52 9.95
N SER A 174 11.45 8.58 9.82
CA SER A 174 11.09 9.79 9.07
C SER A 174 10.82 9.53 7.59
N ILE A 175 11.40 8.47 7.00
CA ILE A 175 11.20 8.10 5.61
C ILE A 175 10.03 7.14 5.50
N TYR A 176 10.11 5.96 6.12
CA TYR A 176 9.09 4.91 5.94
C TYR A 176 7.73 5.31 6.52
N GLY A 177 7.71 6.14 7.58
CA GLY A 177 6.49 6.58 8.25
C GLY A 177 5.61 7.49 7.40
N PHE A 178 6.18 8.06 6.33
CA PHE A 178 5.44 8.86 5.34
C PHE A 178 5.34 8.15 3.99
N SER A 179 6.46 7.61 3.49
CA SER A 179 6.52 7.05 2.13
C SER A 179 5.68 5.78 1.97
N LEU A 180 5.60 4.91 3.00
CA LEU A 180 4.82 3.67 2.90
C LEU A 180 3.31 3.91 2.96
N PRO A 181 2.76 4.73 3.89
CA PRO A 181 1.33 5.07 3.85
C PRO A 181 0.94 5.76 2.55
N LEU A 182 1.75 6.70 2.07
CA LEU A 182 1.50 7.39 0.81
C LEU A 182 1.55 6.43 -0.38
N GLY A 183 2.56 5.56 -0.42
CA GLY A 183 2.74 4.55 -1.46
C GLY A 183 1.59 3.54 -1.52
N ALA A 184 1.01 3.16 -0.38
CA ALA A 184 -0.13 2.24 -0.34
C ALA A 184 -1.38 2.77 -1.06
N THR A 185 -1.50 4.10 -1.21
CA THR A 185 -2.61 4.75 -1.91
C THR A 185 -2.23 5.21 -3.32
N LEU A 186 -1.05 5.81 -3.50
CA LEU A 186 -0.66 6.45 -4.76
C LEU A 186 0.14 5.53 -5.70
N ASN A 187 0.99 4.66 -5.15
CA ASN A 187 1.92 3.87 -5.96
C ASN A 187 1.33 2.50 -6.32
N MET A 188 0.35 2.50 -7.22
CA MET A 188 -0.40 1.31 -7.64
C MET A 188 0.04 0.76 -9.02
N ASP A 189 1.34 0.55 -9.23
CA ASP A 189 1.89 0.04 -10.49
C ASP A 189 1.24 -1.28 -10.93
N GLY A 190 0.99 -2.19 -9.98
CA GLY A 190 0.29 -3.45 -10.27
C GLY A 190 -1.15 -3.24 -10.74
N ALA A 191 -1.86 -2.22 -10.23
CA ALA A 191 -3.19 -1.87 -10.72
C ALA A 191 -3.13 -1.28 -12.13
N ALA A 192 -2.15 -0.41 -12.41
CA ALA A 192 -1.94 0.14 -13.74
C ALA A 192 -1.67 -0.97 -14.78
N ILE A 193 -0.79 -1.92 -14.46
CA ILE A 193 -0.51 -3.11 -15.29
C ILE A 193 -1.79 -3.91 -15.53
N ARG A 194 -2.55 -4.21 -14.46
CA ARG A 194 -3.80 -4.98 -14.55
C ARG A 194 -4.83 -4.26 -15.42
N ILE A 195 -5.03 -2.95 -15.25
CA ILE A 195 -5.98 -2.15 -16.03
C ILE A 195 -5.61 -2.17 -17.51
N ALA A 196 -4.32 -1.96 -17.84
CA ALA A 196 -3.83 -1.99 -19.22
C ALA A 196 -4.09 -3.35 -19.88
N ILE A 197 -3.71 -4.45 -19.20
CA ILE A 197 -3.94 -5.81 -19.71
C ILE A 197 -5.42 -6.11 -19.87
N SER A 198 -6.26 -5.73 -18.90
CA SER A 198 -7.72 -5.90 -18.98
C SER A 198 -8.33 -5.13 -20.15
N ALA A 199 -7.85 -3.91 -20.44
CA ALA A 199 -8.32 -3.13 -21.58
C ALA A 199 -7.98 -3.82 -22.92
N VAL A 200 -6.74 -4.30 -23.06
CA VAL A 200 -6.30 -5.04 -24.26
C VAL A 200 -7.06 -6.36 -24.41
N PHE A 201 -7.25 -7.09 -23.32
CA PHE A 201 -8.03 -8.33 -23.31
C PHE A 201 -9.48 -8.08 -23.74
N ALA A 202 -10.13 -7.05 -23.20
CA ALA A 202 -11.49 -6.69 -23.59
C ALA A 202 -11.59 -6.33 -25.08
N ALA A 203 -10.64 -5.56 -25.61
CA ALA A 203 -10.59 -5.22 -27.04
C ALA A 203 -10.45 -6.46 -27.92
N ASN A 204 -9.57 -7.40 -27.55
CA ASN A 204 -9.40 -8.67 -28.26
C ASN A 204 -10.67 -9.54 -28.23
N VAL A 205 -11.38 -9.59 -27.10
CA VAL A 205 -12.64 -10.35 -26.98
C VAL A 205 -13.74 -9.82 -27.90
N ILE A 206 -13.83 -8.50 -28.07
CA ILE A 206 -14.84 -7.86 -28.94
C ILE A 206 -14.36 -7.67 -30.39
N GLY A 207 -13.12 -8.07 -30.72
CA GLY A 207 -12.52 -7.88 -32.04
C GLY A 207 -12.28 -6.42 -32.42
N ALA A 208 -12.16 -5.52 -31.44
CA ALA A 208 -11.85 -4.12 -31.70
C ALA A 208 -10.34 -3.97 -31.96
N PRO A 209 -9.94 -3.38 -33.10
CA PRO A 209 -8.54 -3.10 -33.35
C PRO A 209 -8.04 -2.04 -32.37
N LEU A 210 -6.90 -2.33 -31.74
CA LEU A 210 -6.10 -1.33 -31.04
C LEU A 210 -5.10 -0.77 -32.05
N ASP A 211 -5.25 0.50 -32.40
CA ASP A 211 -4.21 1.22 -33.12
C ASP A 211 -3.07 1.61 -32.16
N LEU A 212 -1.93 1.99 -32.74
CA LEU A 212 -0.75 2.45 -31.98
C LEU A 212 -0.84 3.95 -31.72
#